data_AF-A0A7J7GDG0-F1
#
_entry.id   AF-A0A7J7GDG0-F1
#
_cell.length_a   1.000
_cell.length_b   1.000
_cell.length_c   1.000
_cell.angle_alpha   90.00
_cell.angle_beta   90.00
_cell.angle_gamma   90.00
#
_symmetry.space_group_name_H-M   'P 1'
#
loop_
_entity.id
_entity.type
_entity.pdbx_description
1 polymer ?
#
loop_
_entity_poly.entity_id
_entity_poly.type
_entity_poly.pdbx_seq_one_letter_code
_entity_poly.pdbx_strand_id
1 'polypeptide(L)'
;MIFILTFNLVVVSGLRTDKVMELARERLSNIGMGFAVCVFTNMLIFPIWASDELHYSIASKFETLACYIEGYLEEYFRLVNEKENHSNTSFASCKSMLHSKSSEESLANFARWEPWHGKFGLSYPWDKYLQIGDVLRELATTIVSLKECLQSHRQPSSALRQSIREPCEVVGSSLAWTLRDIGESLMKMERCRPKAFMAPKLQSMKQELSLVTYSKLGAAENGEGLAMASLVFLLKKMTTLFLLE
;
A
#
# COMPACT_ATOMS: atom_id res chain seq x y z
N MET A 1 21.24 -9.55 26.22
CA MET A 1 22.21 -10.56 25.76
C MET A 1 23.66 -10.08 25.82
N ILE A 2 23.98 -8.88 25.33
CA ILE A 2 25.33 -8.26 25.40
C ILE A 2 25.86 -8.17 26.84
N PHE A 3 25.06 -7.67 27.79
CA PHE A 3 25.46 -7.56 29.20
C PHE A 3 25.87 -8.88 29.85
N ILE A 4 25.12 -9.96 29.57
CA ILE A 4 25.40 -11.30 30.08
C ILE A 4 26.72 -11.82 29.47
N LEU A 5 26.96 -11.55 28.19
CA LEU A 5 28.20 -11.96 27.52
C LEU A 5 29.42 -11.23 28.09
N THR A 6 29.34 -9.90 28.26
CA THR A 6 30.42 -9.10 28.90
C THR A 6 30.65 -9.49 30.35
N PHE A 7 29.59 -9.73 31.12
CA PHE A 7 29.72 -10.16 32.52
C PHE A 7 30.41 -11.53 32.62
N ASN A 8 30.01 -12.49 31.80
CA ASN A 8 30.66 -13.80 31.74
C ASN A 8 32.13 -13.67 31.32
N LEU A 9 32.46 -12.80 30.36
CA LEU A 9 33.84 -12.58 29.92
C LEU A 9 34.72 -11.95 31.02
N VAL A 10 34.18 -10.97 31.76
CA VAL A 10 34.85 -10.29 32.88
C VAL A 10 35.07 -11.23 34.07
N VAL A 11 34.06 -12.03 34.43
CA VAL A 11 34.15 -13.01 35.53
C VAL A 11 35.14 -14.13 35.19
N VAL A 12 35.18 -14.57 33.93
CA VAL A 12 36.12 -15.60 33.45
C VAL A 12 37.56 -15.08 33.40
N SER A 13 37.76 -13.81 33.05
CA SER A 13 39.09 -13.19 33.02
C SER A 13 39.73 -12.99 34.41
N GLY A 14 38.94 -13.03 35.49
CA GLY A 14 39.41 -12.80 36.86
C GLY A 14 39.87 -14.04 37.64
N LEU A 15 39.59 -15.27 37.17
CA LEU A 15 39.66 -16.48 38.01
C LEU A 15 40.73 -17.54 37.66
N ARG A 16 41.44 -17.46 36.52
CA ARG A 16 42.69 -18.22 36.20
C ARG A 16 43.16 -17.86 34.79
N THR A 17 44.13 -16.96 34.71
CA THR A 17 44.33 -16.08 33.55
C THR A 17 44.83 -16.76 32.27
N ASP A 18 45.59 -17.86 32.33
CA ASP A 18 46.16 -18.44 31.09
C ASP A 18 45.35 -19.61 30.54
N LYS A 19 45.14 -20.67 31.33
CA LYS A 19 44.44 -21.89 30.85
C LYS A 19 42.95 -21.70 30.58
N VAL A 20 42.27 -20.84 31.35
CA VAL A 20 40.83 -20.61 31.17
C VAL A 20 40.58 -19.65 30.01
N MET A 21 41.50 -18.71 29.75
CA MET A 21 41.41 -17.79 28.63
C MET A 21 41.63 -18.48 27.28
N GLU A 22 42.57 -19.42 27.18
CA GLU A 22 42.77 -20.25 25.98
C GLU A 22 41.49 -21.03 25.63
N LEU A 23 40.91 -21.71 26.62
CA LEU A 23 39.71 -22.53 26.46
C LEU A 23 38.45 -21.68 26.19
N ALA A 24 38.36 -20.48 26.77
CA ALA A 24 37.27 -19.53 26.50
C ALA A 24 37.36 -18.97 25.07
N ARG A 25 38.57 -18.64 24.60
CA ARG A 25 38.83 -18.18 23.22
C ARG A 25 38.42 -19.25 22.21
N GLU A 26 38.79 -20.50 22.46
CA GLU A 26 38.45 -21.62 21.58
C GLU A 26 36.93 -21.80 21.46
N ARG A 27 36.20 -21.76 22.58
CA ARG A 27 34.73 -21.82 22.58
C ARG A 27 34.09 -20.64 21.86
N LEU A 28 34.58 -19.42 22.11
CA LEU A 28 34.07 -18.22 21.45
C LEU A 28 34.34 -18.25 19.94
N SER A 29 35.52 -18.70 19.53
CA SER A 29 35.88 -18.86 18.11
C SER A 29 35.00 -19.89 17.42
N ASN A 30 34.68 -21.00 18.10
CA ASN A 30 33.81 -22.03 17.53
C ASN A 30 32.36 -21.54 17.40
N ILE A 31 31.87 -20.77 18.39
CA ILE A 31 30.56 -20.09 18.31
C ILE A 31 30.57 -19.05 17.18
N GLY A 32 31.63 -18.26 17.07
CA GLY A 32 31.80 -17.25 16.01
C GLY A 32 31.85 -17.87 14.61
N MET A 33 32.52 -19.01 14.46
CA MET A 33 32.58 -19.76 13.21
C MET A 33 31.22 -20.36 12.85
N GLY A 34 30.49 -20.92 13.83
CA GLY A 34 29.11 -21.37 13.62
C GLY A 34 28.18 -20.24 13.19
N PHE A 35 28.29 -19.07 13.82
CA PHE A 35 27.55 -17.86 13.42
C PHE A 35 27.92 -17.42 12.00
N ALA A 36 29.22 -17.37 11.68
CA ALA A 36 29.69 -17.01 10.35
C ALA A 36 29.16 -17.97 9.27
N VAL A 37 29.28 -19.28 9.48
CA VAL A 37 28.75 -20.29 8.55
C VAL A 37 27.24 -20.12 8.37
N CYS A 38 26.48 -19.91 9.46
CA CYS A 38 25.04 -19.67 9.38
C CYS A 38 24.71 -18.42 8.54
N VAL A 39 25.41 -17.31 8.78
CA VAL A 39 25.24 -16.07 7.99
C VAL A 39 25.58 -16.31 6.51
N PHE A 40 26.71 -16.97 6.23
CA PHE A 40 27.13 -17.30 4.87
C PHE A 40 26.11 -18.20 4.16
N THR A 41 25.61 -19.24 4.83
CA THR A 41 24.61 -20.13 4.25
C THR A 41 23.29 -19.42 3.96
N ASN A 42 22.84 -18.53 4.85
CA ASN A 42 21.63 -17.73 4.64
C ASN A 42 21.79 -16.69 3.52
N MET A 43 22.99 -16.12 3.34
CA MET A 43 23.26 -15.19 2.24
C MET A 43 23.43 -15.88 0.87
N LEU A 44 24.01 -17.08 0.82
CA LEU A 44 24.46 -17.67 -0.46
C LEU A 44 23.51 -18.72 -1.05
N ILE A 45 22.72 -19.42 -0.25
CA ILE A 45 21.90 -20.54 -0.75
C ILE A 45 20.53 -20.05 -1.20
N PHE A 46 19.88 -19.16 -0.44
CA PHE A 46 18.63 -18.48 -0.78
C PHE A 46 18.53 -17.12 -0.08
N PRO A 47 19.15 -16.06 -0.60
CA PRO A 47 19.00 -14.73 -0.01
C PRO A 47 17.54 -14.28 -0.14
N ILE A 48 16.89 -14.01 0.99
CA ILE A 48 15.60 -13.32 1.03
C ILE A 48 15.92 -11.83 1.15
N TRP A 49 15.68 -11.08 0.07
CA TRP A 49 15.94 -9.65 0.02
C TRP A 49 14.72 -8.86 0.47
N ALA A 50 14.92 -7.99 1.46
CA ALA A 50 13.90 -7.06 1.94
C ALA A 50 13.52 -6.05 0.85
N SER A 51 14.43 -5.71 -0.06
CA SER A 51 14.11 -4.83 -1.20
C SER A 51 13.05 -5.43 -2.13
N ASP A 52 13.17 -6.72 -2.44
CA ASP A 52 12.25 -7.43 -3.34
C ASP A 52 10.87 -7.55 -2.68
N GLU A 53 10.87 -7.87 -1.38
CA GLU A 53 9.64 -7.97 -0.60
C GLU A 53 8.94 -6.60 -0.47
N LEU A 54 9.69 -5.53 -0.20
CA LEU A 54 9.14 -4.16 -0.18
C LEU A 54 8.56 -3.79 -1.55
N HIS A 55 9.30 -4.04 -2.62
CA HIS A 55 8.87 -3.73 -3.97
C HIS A 55 7.60 -4.48 -4.36
N TYR A 56 7.55 -5.79 -4.11
CA TYR A 56 6.38 -6.62 -4.34
C TYR A 56 5.18 -6.16 -3.50
N SER A 57 5.41 -5.86 -2.22
CA SER A 57 4.38 -5.37 -1.30
C SER A 57 3.76 -4.06 -1.78
N ILE A 58 4.58 -3.09 -2.21
CA ILE A 58 4.07 -1.82 -2.73
C ILE A 58 3.33 -2.02 -4.04
N ALA A 59 3.86 -2.80 -4.99
CA ALA A 59 3.22 -3.00 -6.29
C ALA A 59 1.87 -3.75 -6.18
N SER A 60 1.79 -4.79 -5.34
CA SER A 60 0.56 -5.57 -5.15
C SER A 60 -0.57 -4.78 -4.47
N LYS A 61 -0.24 -3.74 -3.71
CA LYS A 61 -1.24 -2.83 -3.11
C LYS A 61 -2.03 -2.05 -4.15
N PHE A 62 -1.43 -1.71 -5.28
CA PHE A 62 -2.14 -1.04 -6.37
C PHE A 62 -3.26 -1.93 -6.93
N GLU A 63 -2.96 -3.21 -7.18
CA GLU A 63 -3.95 -4.18 -7.66
C GLU A 63 -5.05 -4.39 -6.62
N THR A 64 -4.67 -4.53 -5.35
CA THR A 64 -5.63 -4.68 -4.25
C THR A 64 -6.61 -3.51 -4.20
N LEU A 65 -6.11 -2.30 -4.39
CA LEU A 65 -6.89 -1.06 -4.35
C LEU A 65 -7.78 -0.90 -5.59
N ALA A 66 -7.28 -1.28 -6.77
CA ALA A 66 -8.06 -1.33 -8.01
C ALA A 66 -9.25 -2.28 -7.89
N CYS A 67 -8.99 -3.50 -7.42
CA CYS A 67 -10.03 -4.51 -7.16
C CYS A 67 -11.02 -4.04 -6.09
N TYR A 68 -10.54 -3.34 -5.05
CA TYR A 68 -11.41 -2.80 -4.00
C TYR A 68 -12.37 -1.73 -4.54
N ILE A 69 -11.90 -0.82 -5.41
CA ILE A 69 -12.72 0.23 -6.02
C ILE A 69 -13.78 -0.36 -6.94
N GLU A 70 -13.40 -1.28 -7.84
CA GLU A 70 -14.35 -1.92 -8.76
C GLU A 70 -15.39 -2.76 -8.02
N GLY A 71 -14.94 -3.62 -7.09
CA GLY A 71 -15.84 -4.45 -6.31
C GLY A 71 -16.79 -3.64 -5.43
N TYR A 72 -16.34 -2.49 -4.92
CA TYR A 72 -17.18 -1.59 -4.15
C TYR A 72 -18.24 -0.89 -5.01
N LEU A 73 -17.87 -0.35 -6.17
CA LEU A 73 -18.82 0.32 -7.07
C LEU A 73 -19.87 -0.66 -7.60
N GLU A 74 -19.44 -1.86 -7.98
CA GLU A 74 -20.33 -2.93 -8.42
C GLU A 74 -21.34 -3.29 -7.30
N GLU A 75 -20.87 -3.49 -6.07
CA GLU A 75 -21.74 -3.78 -4.92
C GLU A 75 -22.72 -2.63 -4.62
N TYR A 76 -22.24 -1.38 -4.69
CA TYR A 76 -23.05 -0.19 -4.46
C TYR A 76 -24.20 -0.06 -5.46
N PHE A 77 -23.95 -0.31 -6.74
CA PHE A 77 -24.99 -0.26 -7.78
C PHE A 77 -25.84 -1.54 -7.83
N ARG A 78 -25.30 -2.70 -7.44
CA ARG A 78 -26.07 -3.96 -7.34
C ARG A 78 -27.11 -3.94 -6.22
N LEU A 79 -26.84 -3.24 -5.11
CA LEU A 79 -27.79 -2.99 -4.01
C LEU A 79 -29.07 -2.25 -4.44
N VAL A 80 -29.14 -1.74 -5.67
CA VAL A 80 -30.38 -1.21 -6.28
C VAL A 80 -31.33 -2.33 -6.70
N ASN A 81 -30.82 -3.52 -7.01
CA ASN A 81 -31.62 -4.63 -7.54
C ASN A 81 -31.95 -5.71 -6.50
N GLU A 82 -31.03 -6.09 -5.60
CA GLU A 82 -31.29 -7.16 -4.62
C GLU A 82 -30.59 -6.88 -3.27
N LYS A 83 -31.34 -7.01 -2.18
CA LYS A 83 -30.84 -6.92 -0.80
C LYS A 83 -30.13 -8.23 -0.45
N GLU A 84 -28.86 -8.36 -0.81
CA GLU A 84 -28.03 -9.41 -0.24
C GLU A 84 -26.69 -8.86 0.27
N ASN A 85 -26.49 -9.05 1.57
CA ASN A 85 -25.27 -8.74 2.30
C ASN A 85 -24.21 -9.78 1.94
N HIS A 86 -23.05 -9.36 1.42
CA HIS A 86 -21.72 -9.76 1.91
C HIS A 86 -20.60 -9.35 0.96
N SER A 87 -19.61 -8.61 1.48
CA SER A 87 -18.26 -8.54 0.91
C SER A 87 -17.21 -8.22 2.01
N ASN A 88 -17.16 -9.04 3.07
CA ASN A 88 -16.18 -8.84 4.15
C ASN A 88 -14.71 -9.04 3.69
N THR A 89 -14.49 -9.70 2.56
CA THR A 89 -13.17 -10.03 2.00
C THR A 89 -12.42 -8.81 1.44
N SER A 90 -13.14 -7.87 0.82
CA SER A 90 -12.55 -6.68 0.21
C SER A 90 -12.07 -5.68 1.28
N PHE A 91 -12.84 -5.54 2.36
CA PHE A 91 -12.51 -4.69 3.50
C PHE A 91 -11.31 -5.22 4.31
N ALA A 92 -11.19 -6.53 4.48
CA ALA A 92 -10.07 -7.14 5.19
C ALA A 92 -8.71 -6.82 4.53
N SER A 93 -8.68 -6.85 3.19
CA SER A 93 -7.47 -6.53 2.41
C SER A 93 -7.11 -5.05 2.50
N CYS A 94 -8.10 -4.15 2.49
CA CYS A 94 -7.86 -2.72 2.72
C CYS A 94 -7.35 -2.43 4.15
N LYS A 95 -7.87 -3.15 5.15
CA LYS A 95 -7.44 -3.01 6.54
C LYS A 95 -5.99 -3.47 6.76
N SER A 96 -5.57 -4.57 6.16
CA SER A 96 -4.17 -5.02 6.25
C SER A 96 -3.20 -4.02 5.61
N MET A 97 -3.61 -3.36 4.52
CA MET A 97 -2.84 -2.28 3.90
C MET A 97 -2.66 -1.08 4.85
N LEU A 98 -3.67 -0.69 5.61
CA LEU A 98 -3.56 0.43 6.57
C LEU A 98 -2.57 0.15 7.71
N HIS A 99 -2.47 -1.11 8.16
CA HIS A 99 -1.57 -1.49 9.27
C HIS A 99 -0.13 -1.82 8.83
N SER A 100 0.15 -1.83 7.53
CA SER A 100 1.43 -2.27 6.97
C SER A 100 2.62 -1.29 7.14
N LYS A 101 2.40 -0.09 7.67
CA LYS A 101 3.42 0.98 7.72
C LYS A 101 4.71 0.59 8.41
N SER A 102 4.62 0.02 9.61
CA SER A 102 5.82 -0.39 10.37
C SER A 102 6.61 -1.49 9.67
N SER A 103 5.93 -2.39 8.94
CA SER A 103 6.57 -3.45 8.17
C SER A 103 7.27 -2.90 6.93
N GLU A 104 6.69 -1.92 6.24
CA GLU A 104 7.34 -1.31 5.09
C GLU A 104 8.55 -0.45 5.49
N GLU A 105 8.45 0.27 6.60
CA GLU A 105 9.57 1.03 7.17
C GLU A 105 10.72 0.11 7.61
N SER A 106 10.43 -1.05 8.21
CA SER A 106 11.46 -2.01 8.57
C SER A 106 12.13 -2.60 7.32
N LEU A 107 11.34 -3.00 6.32
CA LEU A 107 11.85 -3.50 5.03
C LEU A 107 12.72 -2.46 4.32
N ALA A 108 12.30 -1.19 4.29
CA ALA A 108 13.08 -0.10 3.70
C ALA A 108 14.41 0.12 4.43
N ASN A 109 14.43 -0.01 5.76
CA ASN A 109 15.66 0.06 6.54
C ASN A 109 16.59 -1.12 6.26
N PHE A 110 16.06 -2.34 6.12
CA PHE A 110 16.88 -3.49 5.75
C PHE A 110 17.43 -3.37 4.33
N ALA A 111 16.61 -2.93 3.37
CA ALA A 111 17.00 -2.74 1.97
C ALA A 111 18.12 -1.70 1.77
N ARG A 112 18.30 -0.76 2.72
CA ARG A 112 19.43 0.19 2.70
C ARG A 112 20.79 -0.47 2.97
N TRP A 113 20.81 -1.60 3.66
CA TRP A 113 22.03 -2.32 4.03
C TRP A 113 22.36 -3.46 3.07
N GLU A 114 21.53 -3.68 2.05
CA GLU A 114 21.74 -4.77 1.11
C GLU A 114 22.90 -4.46 0.14
N PRO A 115 23.77 -5.45 -0.13
CA PRO A 115 24.73 -5.35 -1.23
C PRO A 115 23.98 -5.25 -2.58
N TRP A 116 24.72 -4.90 -3.63
CA TRP A 116 24.15 -4.87 -4.99
C TRP A 116 23.56 -6.24 -5.35
N HIS A 117 22.26 -6.28 -5.67
CA HIS A 117 21.62 -7.48 -6.18
C HIS A 117 20.49 -7.16 -7.19
N GLY A 118 20.20 -8.13 -8.05
CA GLY A 118 19.07 -8.09 -8.98
C GLY A 118 19.04 -6.85 -9.89
N LYS A 119 17.87 -6.18 -9.93
CA LYS A 119 17.64 -4.94 -10.68
C LYS A 119 17.88 -3.69 -9.83
N PHE A 120 18.23 -3.86 -8.56
CA PHE A 120 18.43 -2.78 -7.60
C PHE A 120 19.92 -2.43 -7.49
N GLY A 121 20.24 -1.14 -7.61
CA GLY A 121 21.61 -0.64 -7.46
C GLY A 121 21.99 -0.33 -6.02
N LEU A 122 23.28 -0.12 -5.77
CA LEU A 122 23.78 0.49 -4.54
C LEU A 122 23.21 1.92 -4.44
N SER A 123 22.37 2.20 -3.45
CA SER A 123 21.66 3.48 -3.26
C SER A 123 20.39 3.68 -4.11
N TYR A 124 19.46 2.74 -4.02
CA TYR A 124 18.11 2.90 -4.54
C TYR A 124 17.25 3.83 -3.64
N PRO A 125 16.33 4.65 -4.20
CA PRO A 125 15.60 5.65 -3.42
C PRO A 125 14.42 5.06 -2.64
N TRP A 126 14.71 4.29 -1.58
CA TRP A 126 13.70 3.64 -0.73
C TRP A 126 12.71 4.61 -0.09
N ASP A 127 13.13 5.85 0.19
CA ASP A 127 12.24 6.90 0.72
C ASP A 127 11.06 7.22 -0.23
N LYS A 128 11.23 6.98 -1.55
CA LYS A 128 10.15 7.15 -2.52
C LYS A 128 9.11 6.03 -2.45
N TYR A 129 9.52 4.80 -2.10
CA TYR A 129 8.59 3.70 -1.88
C TYR A 129 7.71 3.95 -0.65
N LEU A 130 8.29 4.53 0.41
CA LEU A 130 7.55 4.92 1.59
C LEU A 130 6.53 6.05 1.29
N GLN A 131 6.91 7.04 0.48
CA GLN A 131 6.00 8.09 0.00
C GLN A 131 4.81 7.49 -0.77
N ILE A 132 5.09 6.58 -1.71
CA ILE A 132 4.05 5.86 -2.46
C ILE A 132 3.14 5.07 -1.51
N GLY A 133 3.72 4.36 -0.55
CA GLY A 133 2.97 3.62 0.47
C GLY A 133 2.05 4.53 1.31
N ASP A 134 2.51 5.73 1.68
CA ASP A 134 1.71 6.71 2.40
C ASP A 134 0.54 7.25 1.55
N VAL A 135 0.77 7.55 0.27
CA VAL A 135 -0.31 7.95 -0.66
C VAL A 135 -1.32 6.82 -0.86
N LEU A 136 -0.88 5.57 -0.99
CA LEU A 136 -1.76 4.40 -1.09
C LEU A 136 -2.61 4.21 0.17
N ARG A 137 -2.07 4.48 1.36
CA ARG A 137 -2.84 4.43 2.62
C ARG A 137 -3.85 5.57 2.71
N GLU A 138 -3.49 6.77 2.29
CA GLU A 138 -4.44 7.89 2.23
C GLU A 138 -5.58 7.57 1.26
N LEU A 139 -5.26 6.96 0.11
CA LEU A 139 -6.25 6.49 -0.85
C LEU A 139 -7.14 5.39 -0.26
N ALA A 140 -6.55 4.37 0.39
CA ALA A 140 -7.30 3.33 1.08
C ALA A 140 -8.25 3.90 2.15
N THR A 141 -7.79 4.85 2.95
CA THR A 141 -8.59 5.55 3.97
C THR A 141 -9.75 6.32 3.32
N THR A 142 -9.47 7.02 2.22
CA THR A 142 -10.46 7.77 1.44
C THR A 142 -11.56 6.84 0.89
N ILE A 143 -11.21 5.64 0.41
CA ILE A 143 -12.19 4.68 -0.10
C ILE A 143 -12.97 4.02 1.05
N VAL A 144 -12.34 3.76 2.20
CA VAL A 144 -13.05 3.26 3.40
C VAL A 144 -14.06 4.31 3.89
N SER A 145 -13.67 5.57 3.97
CA SER A 145 -14.59 6.67 4.32
C SER A 145 -15.71 6.83 3.29
N LEU A 146 -15.43 6.59 2.00
CA LEU A 146 -16.46 6.55 0.96
C LEU A 146 -17.48 5.44 1.22
N LYS A 147 -16.99 4.23 1.56
CA LYS A 147 -17.81 3.08 1.93
C LYS A 147 -18.70 3.39 3.12
N GLU A 148 -18.15 3.92 4.20
CA GLU A 148 -18.88 4.27 5.41
C GLU A 148 -19.92 5.37 5.15
N CYS A 149 -19.55 6.44 4.43
CA CYS A 149 -20.45 7.54 4.10
C CYS A 149 -21.68 7.08 3.30
N LEU A 150 -21.49 6.18 2.34
CA LEU A 150 -22.58 5.63 1.54
C LEU A 150 -23.41 4.57 2.29
N GLN A 151 -22.83 3.89 3.28
CA GLN A 151 -23.54 2.94 4.13
C GLN A 151 -24.35 3.64 5.25
N SER A 152 -23.93 4.81 5.75
CA SER A 152 -24.40 5.27 7.07
C SER A 152 -25.58 6.24 7.15
N HIS A 153 -26.14 6.86 6.10
CA HIS A 153 -27.16 7.89 6.41
C HIS A 153 -28.27 8.32 5.43
N ARG A 154 -28.32 7.93 4.16
CA ARG A 154 -29.50 8.15 3.29
C ARG A 154 -29.19 7.50 1.97
N GLN A 155 -29.78 6.33 1.68
CA GLN A 155 -29.68 5.78 0.33
C GLN A 155 -30.32 6.79 -0.62
N PRO A 156 -29.59 7.33 -1.62
CA PRO A 156 -30.21 8.16 -2.64
C PRO A 156 -31.29 7.34 -3.36
N SER A 157 -32.35 8.01 -3.81
CA SER A 157 -33.42 7.37 -4.58
C SER A 157 -32.84 6.56 -5.76
N SER A 158 -33.48 5.45 -6.13
CA SER A 158 -33.03 4.57 -7.22
C SER A 158 -32.79 5.32 -8.53
N ALA A 159 -33.58 6.36 -8.81
CA ALA A 159 -33.44 7.24 -9.96
C ALA A 159 -32.15 8.08 -9.93
N LEU A 160 -31.79 8.65 -8.77
CA LEU A 160 -30.56 9.43 -8.62
C LEU A 160 -29.31 8.54 -8.72
N ARG A 161 -29.37 7.32 -8.15
CA ARG A 161 -28.32 6.31 -8.30
C ARG A 161 -28.09 5.89 -9.75
N GLN A 162 -29.16 5.60 -10.50
CA GLN A 162 -29.05 5.27 -11.92
C GLN A 162 -28.47 6.42 -12.74
N SER A 163 -28.80 7.67 -12.40
CA SER A 163 -28.32 8.84 -13.14
C SER A 163 -26.82 9.12 -12.99
N ILE A 164 -26.21 8.65 -11.91
CA ILE A 164 -24.78 8.86 -11.59
C ILE A 164 -23.99 7.54 -11.73
N ARG A 165 -24.69 6.41 -11.99
CA ARG A 165 -24.10 5.09 -12.20
C ARG A 165 -23.04 5.08 -13.30
N GLU A 166 -23.43 5.45 -14.51
CA GLU A 166 -22.53 5.43 -15.67
C GLU A 166 -21.32 6.36 -15.46
N PRO A 167 -21.47 7.63 -15.01
CA PRO A 167 -20.32 8.47 -14.67
C PRO A 167 -19.39 7.88 -13.60
N CYS A 168 -19.94 7.28 -12.53
CA CYS A 168 -19.14 6.70 -11.45
C CYS A 168 -18.45 5.40 -11.85
N GLU A 169 -19.11 4.53 -12.62
CA GLU A 169 -18.51 3.30 -13.17
C GLU A 169 -17.36 3.63 -14.12
N VAL A 170 -17.52 4.64 -14.98
CA VAL A 170 -16.46 5.10 -15.89
C VAL A 170 -15.26 5.66 -15.11
N VAL A 171 -15.50 6.53 -14.12
CA VAL A 171 -14.43 7.10 -13.30
C VAL A 171 -13.74 6.03 -12.44
N GLY A 172 -14.51 5.13 -11.84
CA GLY A 172 -14.01 4.02 -11.04
C GLY A 172 -13.15 3.05 -11.85
N SER A 173 -13.64 2.64 -13.02
CA SER A 173 -12.91 1.77 -13.95
C SER A 173 -11.63 2.45 -14.46
N SER A 174 -11.69 3.75 -14.77
CA SER A 174 -10.50 4.50 -15.19
C SER A 174 -9.47 4.61 -14.06
N LEU A 175 -9.91 4.80 -12.81
CA LEU A 175 -9.02 4.85 -11.65
C LEU A 175 -8.41 3.48 -11.36
N ALA A 176 -9.21 2.42 -11.39
CA ALA A 176 -8.73 1.05 -11.22
C ALA A 176 -7.73 0.67 -12.32
N TRP A 177 -8.02 0.96 -13.59
CA TRP A 177 -7.08 0.76 -14.69
C TRP A 177 -5.77 1.52 -14.48
N THR A 178 -5.84 2.78 -14.03
CA THR A 178 -4.65 3.59 -13.74
C THR A 178 -3.81 3.00 -12.61
N LEU A 179 -4.46 2.52 -11.54
CA LEU A 179 -3.78 1.84 -10.45
C LEU A 179 -3.06 0.59 -10.95
N ARG A 180 -3.72 -0.24 -11.77
CA ARG A 180 -3.11 -1.44 -12.35
C ARG A 180 -1.92 -1.12 -13.25
N ASP A 181 -2.07 -0.16 -14.15
CA ASP A 181 -1.00 0.27 -15.08
C ASP A 181 0.25 0.73 -14.30
N ILE A 182 0.04 1.52 -13.24
CA ILE A 182 1.14 1.98 -12.39
C ILE A 182 1.72 0.83 -11.57
N GLY A 183 0.89 -0.05 -11.01
CA GLY A 183 1.35 -1.23 -10.27
C GLY A 183 2.15 -2.19 -11.15
N GLU A 184 1.73 -2.40 -12.40
CA GLU A 184 2.41 -3.24 -13.39
C GLU A 184 3.74 -2.63 -13.84
N SER A 185 3.75 -1.33 -14.14
CA SER A 185 4.97 -0.59 -14.47
C SER A 185 5.95 -0.60 -13.29
N LEU A 186 5.45 -0.45 -12.06
CA LEU A 186 6.27 -0.55 -10.86
C LEU A 186 6.86 -1.95 -10.74
N MET A 187 6.04 -3.00 -10.87
CA MET A 187 6.48 -4.41 -10.86
C MET A 187 7.60 -4.71 -11.88
N LYS A 188 7.51 -4.10 -13.06
CA LYS A 188 8.51 -4.27 -14.12
C LYS A 188 9.76 -3.40 -13.92
N MET A 189 9.74 -2.48 -12.94
CA MET A 189 10.67 -1.36 -12.77
C MET A 189 10.82 -0.50 -14.02
N GLU A 190 9.74 -0.38 -14.78
CA GLU A 190 9.69 0.44 -15.96
C GLU A 190 9.28 1.86 -15.59
N ARG A 191 9.76 2.82 -16.38
CA ARG A 191 9.38 4.21 -16.20
C ARG A 191 7.93 4.37 -16.61
N CYS A 192 7.06 4.50 -15.62
CA CYS A 192 5.68 4.91 -15.76
C CYS A 192 5.57 6.04 -16.82
N ARG A 193 4.69 5.88 -17.83
CA ARG A 193 4.31 6.93 -18.80
C ARG A 193 2.97 7.65 -18.48
N PRO A 194 2.58 7.95 -17.22
CA PRO A 194 1.24 8.46 -16.91
C PRO A 194 1.03 9.90 -17.39
N LYS A 195 2.10 10.72 -17.48
CA LYS A 195 1.97 12.17 -17.67
C LYS A 195 1.46 12.63 -19.05
N ALA A 196 1.65 11.87 -20.12
CA ALA A 196 1.36 12.35 -21.48
C ALA A 196 -0.06 12.01 -22.00
N PHE A 197 -0.69 10.95 -21.50
CA PHE A 197 -1.99 10.47 -22.03
C PHE A 197 -3.13 10.49 -21.00
N MET A 198 -2.83 10.37 -19.71
CA MET A 198 -3.85 10.12 -18.67
C MET A 198 -4.28 11.39 -17.92
N ALA A 199 -3.35 12.31 -17.68
CA ALA A 199 -3.65 13.61 -17.08
C ALA A 199 -4.80 14.36 -17.77
N PRO A 200 -4.85 14.52 -19.12
CA PRO A 200 -5.96 15.21 -19.77
C PRO A 200 -7.28 14.44 -19.70
N LYS A 201 -7.25 13.09 -19.77
CA LYS A 201 -8.46 12.25 -19.70
C LYS A 201 -9.07 12.29 -18.29
N LEU A 202 -8.25 12.21 -17.25
CA LEU A 202 -8.67 12.31 -15.87
C LEU A 202 -9.12 13.73 -15.49
N GLN A 203 -8.46 14.76 -16.03
CA GLN A 203 -8.88 16.18 -15.90
C GLN A 203 -10.22 16.44 -16.62
N SER A 204 -10.39 15.89 -17.83
CA SER A 204 -11.65 15.98 -18.58
C SER A 204 -12.77 15.24 -17.83
N MET A 205 -12.53 14.05 -17.32
CA MET A 205 -13.50 13.29 -16.52
C MET A 205 -13.81 13.98 -15.18
N LYS A 206 -12.83 14.64 -14.55
CA LYS A 206 -13.05 15.50 -13.38
C LYS A 206 -13.97 16.67 -13.71
N GLN A 207 -13.80 17.29 -14.88
CA GLN A 207 -14.67 18.38 -15.34
C GLN A 207 -16.08 17.89 -15.65
N GLU A 208 -16.22 16.76 -16.36
CA GLU A 208 -17.51 16.12 -16.64
C GLU A 208 -18.24 15.72 -15.35
N LEU A 209 -17.55 15.07 -14.41
CA LEU A 209 -18.12 14.70 -13.12
C LEU A 209 -18.54 15.94 -12.33
N SER A 210 -17.77 17.03 -12.38
CA SER A 210 -18.13 18.29 -11.74
C SER A 210 -19.34 18.97 -12.41
N LEU A 211 -19.48 18.87 -13.73
CA LEU A 211 -20.60 19.42 -14.51
C LEU A 211 -21.89 18.65 -14.26
N VAL A 212 -21.83 17.31 -14.28
CA VAL A 212 -22.95 16.42 -13.96
C VAL A 212 -23.38 16.60 -12.50
N THR A 213 -22.43 16.81 -11.60
CA THR A 213 -22.72 17.11 -10.19
C THR A 213 -23.38 18.48 -10.06
N TYR A 214 -22.82 19.55 -10.61
CA TYR A 214 -23.35 20.91 -10.42
C TYR A 214 -24.74 21.09 -11.06
N SER A 215 -24.97 20.49 -12.23
CA SER A 215 -26.25 20.59 -12.95
C SER A 215 -27.39 19.79 -12.30
N LYS A 216 -27.11 18.65 -11.67
CA LYS A 216 -28.14 17.77 -11.09
C LYS A 216 -28.28 17.87 -9.57
N LEU A 217 -27.24 18.32 -8.86
CA LEU A 217 -27.28 18.53 -7.41
C LEU A 217 -28.07 19.79 -7.02
N GLY A 218 -28.15 20.79 -7.91
CA GLY A 218 -28.99 21.97 -7.71
C GLY A 218 -30.50 21.68 -7.65
N ALA A 219 -30.93 20.47 -8.00
CA ALA A 219 -32.33 20.06 -8.02
C ALA A 219 -32.73 19.09 -6.88
N ALA A 220 -31.79 18.61 -6.05
CA ALA A 220 -32.05 17.58 -5.04
C ALA A 220 -31.98 18.16 -3.61
N GLU A 221 -33.09 18.13 -2.87
CA GLU A 221 -33.19 18.66 -1.51
C GLU A 221 -32.25 17.98 -0.50
N ASN A 222 -31.41 18.82 0.13
CA ASN A 222 -30.74 18.83 1.46
C ASN A 222 -30.24 17.55 2.17
N GLY A 223 -30.39 16.33 1.65
CA GLY A 223 -29.86 15.11 2.26
C GLY A 223 -29.12 14.19 1.29
N GLU A 224 -29.72 13.92 0.13
CA GLU A 224 -29.15 13.04 -0.91
C GLU A 224 -27.98 13.70 -1.63
N GLY A 225 -28.03 15.03 -1.76
CA GLY A 225 -26.97 15.79 -2.39
C GLY A 225 -25.65 15.81 -1.59
N LEU A 226 -25.70 15.67 -0.27
CA LEU A 226 -24.52 15.68 0.58
C LEU A 226 -23.71 14.38 0.46
N ALA A 227 -24.38 13.23 0.35
CA ALA A 227 -23.74 11.93 0.15
C ALA A 227 -23.07 11.85 -1.23
N MET A 228 -23.75 12.35 -2.27
CA MET A 228 -23.19 12.43 -3.62
C MET A 228 -22.07 13.46 -3.72
N ALA A 229 -22.17 14.61 -3.05
CA ALA A 229 -21.09 15.58 -2.97
C ALA A 229 -19.85 15.01 -2.25
N SER A 230 -20.06 14.25 -1.17
CA SER A 230 -19.00 13.54 -0.45
C SER A 230 -18.32 12.49 -1.32
N LEU A 231 -19.10 11.73 -2.11
CA LEU A 231 -18.59 10.75 -3.07
C LEU A 231 -17.72 11.39 -4.15
N VAL A 232 -18.22 12.45 -4.76
CA VAL A 232 -17.52 13.19 -5.81
C VAL A 232 -16.28 13.89 -5.24
N PHE A 233 -16.36 14.44 -4.03
CA PHE A 233 -15.22 15.00 -3.32
C PHE A 233 -14.14 13.96 -3.04
N LEU A 234 -14.52 12.77 -2.57
CA LEU A 234 -13.60 11.67 -2.31
C LEU A 234 -12.96 11.19 -3.61
N LEU A 235 -13.72 10.95 -4.69
CA LEU A 235 -13.17 10.60 -6.02
C LEU A 235 -12.23 11.68 -6.57
N LYS A 236 -12.57 12.96 -6.39
CA LYS A 236 -11.71 14.09 -6.76
C LYS A 236 -10.43 14.11 -5.93
N LYS A 237 -10.50 13.74 -4.65
CA LYS A 237 -9.33 13.60 -3.78
C LYS A 237 -8.43 12.46 -4.26
N MET A 238 -9.00 11.29 -4.59
CA MET A 238 -8.26 10.13 -5.13
C MET A 238 -7.51 10.49 -6.42
N THR A 239 -8.17 11.19 -7.33
CA THR A 239 -7.57 11.62 -8.61
C THR A 239 -6.51 12.71 -8.44
N THR A 240 -6.65 13.59 -7.45
CA THR A 240 -5.66 14.64 -7.16
C THR A 240 -4.41 14.08 -6.50
N LEU A 241 -4.56 13.12 -5.57
CA LEU A 241 -3.46 12.40 -4.93
C LEU A 241 -2.56 11.69 -5.95
N PHE A 242 -3.14 11.18 -7.04
CA PHE A 242 -2.41 10.51 -8.11
C PHE A 242 -1.79 11.43 -9.18
N LEU A 243 -2.18 12.71 -9.24
CA LEU A 243 -1.71 13.67 -10.26
C LEU A 243 -0.59 14.60 -9.78
N LEU A 244 -0.36 14.69 -8.47
CA LEU A 244 0.58 15.65 -7.88
C LEU A 244 2.03 15.13 -7.76
N GLU A 245 2.26 13.82 -7.97
CA GLU A 245 3.58 13.17 -7.96
C GLU A 245 3.98 12.65 -9.36
#